data_AF-A0A925A8I7-F1
#
_entry.id   AF-A0A925A8I7-F1
#
_cell.length_a   1.000
_cell.length_b   1.000
_cell.length_c   1.000
_cell.angle_alpha   90.00
_cell.angle_beta   90.00
_cell.angle_gamma   90.00
#
_symmetry.space_group_name_H-M   'P 1'
#
loop_
_entity.id
_entity.type
_entity.pdbx_description
1 polymer ?
#
loop_
_entity_poly.entity_id
_entity_poly.type
_entity_poly.pdbx_seq_one_letter_code
_entity_poly.pdbx_strand_id
1 'polypeptide(L)'
;MEKRRSKHQTKFILLCTGVIVVLLYASVIVVQQQFTLNNQAKQLSALEEKAKQLEIDMKSIDSQAKMAQSPENKEQLAREKLGLVKPGEKVFIDSSKQ
;
A
#
# COMPACT_ATOMS: atom_id res chain seq x y z
N MET A 1 -55.63 30.21 -37.87
CA MET A 1 -54.69 29.11 -38.18
C MET A 1 -53.63 28.93 -37.07
N GLU A 2 -54.00 28.91 -35.79
CA GLU A 2 -53.01 29.03 -34.69
C GLU A 2 -52.73 27.76 -33.88
N LYS A 3 -53.47 26.67 -34.11
CA LYS A 3 -53.42 25.50 -33.22
C LYS A 3 -52.29 24.49 -33.50
N ARG A 4 -51.43 24.72 -34.50
CA ARG A 4 -50.37 23.77 -34.92
C ARG A 4 -49.04 23.92 -34.17
N ARG A 5 -48.72 25.07 -33.57
CA ARG A 5 -47.43 25.29 -32.87
C ARG A 5 -47.36 24.64 -31.48
N SER A 6 -48.48 24.42 -30.79
CA SER A 6 -48.48 23.92 -29.40
C SER A 6 -48.12 22.44 -29.24
N LYS A 7 -48.40 21.60 -30.26
CA LYS A 7 -48.06 20.17 -30.23
C LYS A 7 -46.55 19.92 -30.35
N HIS A 8 -45.83 20.76 -31.06
CA HIS A 8 -44.38 20.62 -31.20
C HIS A 8 -43.66 21.07 -29.91
N GLN A 9 -44.13 22.14 -29.28
CA GLN A 9 -43.58 22.63 -28.02
C GLN A 9 -43.83 21.66 -26.86
N THR A 10 -45.03 21.08 -26.76
CA THR A 10 -45.32 20.06 -25.72
C THR A 10 -44.51 18.78 -25.91
N LYS A 11 -44.32 18.31 -27.15
CA LYS A 11 -43.42 17.18 -27.44
C LYS A 11 -41.96 17.49 -27.10
N PHE A 12 -41.49 18.71 -27.37
CA PHE A 12 -40.13 19.14 -27.03
C PHE A 12 -39.94 19.25 -25.51
N ILE A 13 -40.93 19.78 -24.78
CA ILE A 13 -40.91 19.87 -23.31
C ILE A 13 -40.89 18.46 -22.68
N LEU A 14 -41.69 17.52 -23.22
CA LEU A 14 -41.66 16.13 -22.77
C LEU A 14 -40.30 15.44 -23.03
N LEU A 15 -39.65 15.77 -24.15
CA LEU A 15 -38.32 15.23 -24.45
C LEU A 15 -37.26 15.85 -23.53
N CYS A 16 -37.28 17.17 -23.31
CA CYS A 16 -36.35 17.85 -22.41
C CYS A 16 -36.50 17.38 -20.95
N THR A 17 -37.73 17.17 -20.48
CA THR A 17 -37.99 16.66 -19.13
C THR A 17 -37.46 15.24 -18.96
N GLY A 18 -37.62 14.35 -19.96
CA GLY A 18 -37.00 13.02 -19.94
C GLY A 18 -35.47 13.07 -19.86
N VAL A 19 -34.82 13.95 -20.62
CA VAL A 19 -33.36 14.15 -20.57
C VAL A 19 -32.91 14.64 -19.18
N ILE A 20 -33.65 15.58 -18.58
CA ILE A 20 -33.33 16.08 -17.22
C ILE A 20 -33.39 14.95 -16.19
N VAL A 21 -34.41 14.08 -16.24
CA VAL A 21 -34.51 12.94 -15.31
C VAL A 21 -33.34 11.97 -15.47
N VAL A 22 -32.93 11.67 -16.70
CA VAL A 22 -31.76 10.81 -16.96
C VAL A 22 -30.48 11.46 -16.44
N LEU A 23 -30.29 12.77 -16.63
CA LEU A 23 -29.14 13.49 -16.12
C LEU A 23 -29.09 13.53 -14.59
N LEU A 24 -30.24 13.70 -13.94
CA LEU A 24 -30.34 13.64 -12.48
C LEU A 24 -30.04 12.24 -11.94
N TYR A 25 -30.50 11.19 -12.62
CA TYR A 25 -30.18 9.82 -12.22
C TYR A 25 -28.69 9.51 -12.40
N ALA A 26 -28.12 9.91 -13.54
CA ALA A 26 -26.69 9.74 -13.81
C ALA A 26 -25.82 10.50 -12.81
N SER A 27 -26.20 11.71 -12.40
CA SER A 27 -25.42 12.49 -11.43
C SER A 27 -25.39 11.83 -10.06
N VAL A 28 -26.49 11.23 -9.60
CA VAL A 28 -26.52 10.45 -8.35
C VAL A 28 -25.56 9.25 -8.42
N ILE A 29 -25.57 8.52 -9.54
CA ILE A 29 -24.66 7.38 -9.75
C ILE A 29 -23.20 7.82 -9.74
N VAL A 30 -22.87 8.92 -10.44
CA VAL A 30 -21.50 9.44 -10.51
C VAL A 30 -20.99 9.86 -9.13
N VAL A 31 -21.81 10.53 -8.33
CA VAL A 31 -21.45 10.90 -6.96
C VAL A 31 -21.18 9.65 -6.12
N GLN A 32 -22.03 8.63 -6.21
CA GLN A 32 -21.85 7.39 -5.46
C GLN A 32 -20.60 6.62 -5.89
N GLN A 33 -20.33 6.56 -7.20
CA GLN A 33 -19.11 5.96 -7.74
C GLN A 33 -17.85 6.69 -7.30
N GLN A 34 -17.88 8.02 -7.18
CA GLN A 34 -16.73 8.81 -6.75
C GLN A 34 -16.27 8.44 -5.33
N PHE A 35 -17.21 8.16 -4.42
CA PHE A 35 -16.88 7.69 -3.07
C PHE A 35 -16.25 6.29 -3.08
N THR A 36 -16.80 5.38 -3.86
CA THR A 36 -16.26 4.01 -4.00
C THR A 36 -14.85 4.04 -4.59
N LEU A 37 -14.62 4.82 -5.64
CA LEU A 37 -13.31 4.97 -6.27
C LEU A 37 -12.28 5.55 -5.32
N ASN A 38 -12.64 6.57 -4.55
CA ASN A 38 -11.72 7.16 -3.57
C ASN A 38 -11.36 6.15 -2.46
N ASN A 39 -12.33 5.36 -1.99
CA ASN A 39 -12.06 4.35 -0.98
C ASN A 39 -11.18 3.22 -1.53
N GLN A 40 -11.42 2.78 -2.76
CA GLN A 40 -10.58 1.79 -3.45
C GLN A 40 -9.16 2.30 -3.69
N ALA A 41 -9.01 3.56 -4.11
CA ALA A 41 -7.70 4.20 -4.29
C ALA A 41 -6.90 4.24 -2.99
N LYS A 42 -7.54 4.60 -1.86
CA LYS A 42 -6.90 4.57 -0.52
C LYS A 42 -6.47 3.17 -0.09
N GLN A 43 -7.28 2.16 -0.39
CA GLN A 43 -6.93 0.77 -0.09
C GLN A 43 -5.74 0.33 -0.94
N LEU A 44 -5.73 0.65 -2.24
CA LEU A 44 -4.61 0.36 -3.13
C LEU A 44 -3.32 1.02 -2.65
N SER A 45 -3.35 2.31 -2.30
CA SER A 45 -2.16 3.00 -1.80
C SER A 45 -1.63 2.38 -0.51
N ALA A 46 -2.52 2.00 0.41
CA ALA A 46 -2.14 1.33 1.65
C ALA A 46 -1.55 -0.07 1.42
N LEU A 47 -2.08 -0.83 0.45
CA LEU A 47 -1.51 -2.12 0.07
C LEU A 47 -0.14 -1.95 -0.60
N GLU A 48 0.01 -0.96 -1.47
CA GLU A 48 1.27 -0.69 -2.17
C GLU A 48 2.37 -0.25 -1.19
N GLU A 49 2.02 0.58 -0.21
CA GLU A 49 2.94 0.98 0.86
C GLU A 49 3.39 -0.20 1.70
N LYS A 50 2.46 -1.09 2.08
CA LYS A 50 2.80 -2.35 2.77
C LYS A 50 3.71 -3.23 1.92
N ALA A 51 3.42 -3.37 0.62
CA ALA A 51 4.25 -4.17 -0.28
C ALA A 51 5.67 -3.61 -0.37
N LYS A 52 5.84 -2.30 -0.50
CA LYS A 52 7.16 -1.63 -0.48
C LYS A 52 7.88 -1.85 0.84
N GLN A 53 7.17 -1.72 1.96
CA GLN A 53 7.78 -1.95 3.29
C GLN A 53 8.27 -3.39 3.42
N LEU A 54 7.46 -4.37 3.03
CA LEU A 54 7.87 -5.78 3.01
C LEU A 54 9.08 -6.01 2.09
N GLU A 55 9.14 -5.36 0.92
CA GLU A 55 10.28 -5.51 0.01
C GLU A 55 11.58 -4.93 0.61
N ILE A 56 11.48 -3.80 1.32
CA ILE A 56 12.60 -3.19 2.05
C ILE A 56 13.05 -4.12 3.17
N ASP A 57 12.10 -4.66 3.95
CA ASP A 57 12.39 -5.59 5.04
C ASP A 57 13.04 -6.87 4.53
N MET A 58 12.56 -7.42 3.41
CA MET A 58 13.17 -8.58 2.76
C MET A 58 14.59 -8.28 2.28
N LYS A 59 14.85 -7.12 1.66
CA LYS A 59 16.21 -6.72 1.26
C LYS A 59 17.14 -6.52 2.47
N SER A 60 16.61 -5.97 3.56
CA SER A 60 17.32 -5.83 4.83
C SER A 60 17.69 -7.20 5.41
N ILE A 61 16.74 -8.13 5.47
CA ILE A 61 16.96 -9.48 5.97
C ILE A 61 17.93 -10.25 5.06
N ASP A 62 17.84 -10.12 3.74
CA ASP A 62 18.78 -10.74 2.79
C ASP A 62 20.19 -10.17 2.94
N SER A 63 20.32 -8.86 3.13
CA SER A 63 21.60 -8.20 3.41
C SER A 63 22.20 -8.67 4.74
N GLN A 64 21.39 -8.73 5.80
CA GLN A 64 21.80 -9.26 7.10
C GLN A 64 22.17 -10.76 7.02
N ALA A 65 21.42 -11.55 6.25
CA ALA A 65 21.70 -12.96 6.04
C ALA A 65 23.00 -13.15 5.26
N LYS A 66 23.28 -12.32 4.25
CA LYS A 66 24.55 -12.31 3.51
C LYS A 66 25.72 -11.89 4.39
N MET A 67 25.55 -10.87 5.23
CA MET A 67 26.55 -10.47 6.22
C MET A 67 26.80 -11.59 7.25
N ALA A 68 25.74 -12.20 7.79
CA ALA A 68 25.84 -13.34 8.70
C ALA A 68 26.43 -14.59 8.03
N GLN A 69 26.24 -14.74 6.72
CA GLN A 69 26.85 -15.80 5.93
C GLN A 69 28.28 -15.49 5.48
N SER A 70 28.79 -14.27 5.72
CA SER A 70 30.21 -13.96 5.53
C SER A 70 31.05 -14.96 6.34
N PRO A 71 32.10 -15.56 5.75
CA PRO A 71 32.94 -16.54 6.42
C PRO A 71 33.50 -16.03 7.76
N GLU A 72 33.78 -14.72 7.90
CA GLU A 72 34.23 -14.13 9.17
C GLU A 72 33.19 -14.23 10.28
N ASN A 73 31.91 -13.95 9.99
CA ASN A 73 30.84 -13.99 10.98
C ASN A 73 30.43 -15.42 11.33
N LYS A 74 30.49 -16.35 10.37
CA LYS A 74 30.32 -17.79 10.65
C LYS A 74 31.42 -18.31 11.57
N GLU A 75 32.67 -17.89 11.34
CA GLU A 75 33.81 -18.28 12.17
C GLU A 75 33.67 -17.70 13.59
N GLN A 76 33.21 -16.45 13.71
CA GLN A 76 32.98 -15.78 15.00
C GLN A 76 31.81 -16.39 15.77
N LEU A 77 30.69 -16.70 15.10
CA LEU A 77 29.54 -17.40 15.72
C LEU A 77 29.88 -18.84 16.10
N ALA A 78 30.67 -19.54 15.27
CA ALA A 78 31.19 -20.86 15.62
C ALA A 78 32.12 -20.79 16.83
N ARG A 79 32.98 -19.78 16.92
CA ARG A 79 33.84 -19.53 18.09
C ARG A 79 33.05 -19.29 19.37
N GLU A 80 32.01 -18.45 19.34
CA GLU A 80 31.14 -18.22 20.49
C GLU A 80 30.42 -19.51 20.92
N LYS A 81 29.89 -20.27 19.97
CA LYS A 81 29.21 -21.54 20.29
C LYS A 81 30.15 -22.67 20.72
N LEU A 82 31.41 -22.65 20.28
CA LEU A 82 32.43 -23.63 20.64
C LEU A 82 33.31 -23.20 21.82
N GLY A 83 33.13 -21.98 22.35
CA GLY A 83 33.93 -21.42 23.44
C GLY A 83 35.41 -21.16 23.08
N LEU A 84 35.71 -20.91 21.80
CA LEU A 84 37.07 -20.77 21.28
C LEU A 84 37.44 -19.30 21.10
N VAL A 85 38.49 -18.81 21.78
CA VAL A 85 39.02 -17.43 21.65
C VAL A 85 40.24 -17.38 20.72
N LYS A 86 40.46 -16.26 20.03
CA LYS A 86 41.62 -16.11 19.13
C LYS A 86 42.93 -16.04 19.94
N PRO A 87 44.06 -16.59 19.43
CA PRO A 87 45.36 -16.41 20.07
C PRO A 87 45.71 -14.91 20.14
N GLY A 88 45.69 -14.32 21.34
CA GLY A 88 45.96 -12.90 21.56
C GLY A 88 44.80 -12.07 22.15
N GLU A 89 43.62 -12.66 22.36
CA GLU A 89 42.46 -11.97 22.94
C GLU A 89 42.47 -12.07 24.49
N LYS A 90 42.56 -10.92 25.18
CA LYS A 90 42.51 -10.88 26.66
C LYS A 90 41.06 -10.97 27.11
N VAL A 91 40.68 -12.09 27.72
CA VAL A 91 39.38 -12.25 28.40
C VAL A 91 39.39 -11.33 29.63
N PHE A 92 38.68 -10.20 29.56
CA PHE A 92 38.40 -9.39 30.75
C PHE A 92 37.26 -10.06 31.51
N ILE A 93 37.61 -10.86 32.51
CA ILE A 93 36.66 -11.34 33.51
C ILE A 93 36.55 -10.22 34.55
N ASP A 94 35.45 -9.49 34.54
CA ASP A 94 35.17 -8.50 35.58
C ASP A 94 34.86 -9.23 36.89
N SER A 95 35.83 -9.25 37.80
CA SER A 95 35.74 -9.86 39.12
C SER A 95 35.13 -8.92 40.19
N SER A 96 34.42 -7.86 39.80
CA SER A 96 33.82 -6.88 40.73
C SER A 96 32.46 -7.27 41.33
N LYS A 97 32.14 -8.57 41.40
CA LYS A 97 31.06 -9.09 42.26
C LYS A 97 31.60 -10.14 43.23
N GLN A 98 32.28 -9.67 44.27
CA GLN A 98 32.33 -10.35 45.57
C GLN A 98 31.75 -9.43 46.63
#